data_AF-A0A9D9VB25-F1
#
_entry.id   AF-A0A9D9VB25-F1
#
_cell.length_a   1.000
_cell.length_b   1.000
_cell.length_c   1.000
_cell.angle_alpha   90.00
_cell.angle_beta   90.00
_cell.angle_gamma   90.00
#
_symmetry.space_group_name_H-M   'P 1'
#
loop_
_entity.id
_entity.type
_entity.pdbx_description
1 polymer ?
#
loop_
_entity_poly.entity_id
_entity_poly.type
_entity_poly.pdbx_seq_one_letter_code
_entity_poly.pdbx_strand_id
1 'polypeptide(L)'
;MTPTITLRTIEKTDIPIIVQAFELAQWSKPTETFEHYLREQTDNKRAIWLAFQNNQFAGYVTLKWESQYEPFLKNSIPEIMDLNVLPKFQKQGIGSLLLARAEQEAFKEHDTVGLGTGLYADYGQAIQMYIDRGYKPDGRGVTYHYQTVTPGNKVCLDDDLILWFSKKHTRLKTISPQSIQTAPHFIWGNACEGWWLHQDEKFTVISELMPPNTAELRHYHKHTDQFFYCLQGELWIQFHHEECVLQDHEGIHIPAGAPHQVKNNSSNNVRFLVFSSSTSHNDRVDLEA
;
A
#
# COMPACT_ATOMS: atom_id res chain seq x y z
N MET A 1 13.23 32.01 -8.28
CA MET A 1 13.36 30.82 -9.14
C MET A 1 13.58 29.63 -8.24
N THR A 2 12.77 28.58 -8.36
CA THR A 2 12.98 27.33 -7.61
C THR A 2 14.30 26.72 -8.07
N PRO A 3 15.23 26.35 -7.18
CA PRO A 3 16.51 25.78 -7.59
C PRO A 3 16.29 24.46 -8.34
N THR A 4 16.95 24.30 -9.48
CA THR A 4 16.87 23.07 -10.29
C THR A 4 17.66 21.97 -9.59
N ILE A 5 16.98 20.86 -9.29
CA ILE A 5 17.59 19.65 -8.73
C ILE A 5 17.62 18.58 -9.82
N THR A 6 18.78 17.98 -10.04
CA THR A 6 18.95 16.88 -10.99
C THR A 6 19.44 15.63 -10.27
N LEU A 7 18.98 14.46 -10.76
CA LEU A 7 19.44 13.17 -10.30
C LEU A 7 20.14 12.44 -11.44
N ARG A 8 21.27 11.78 -11.15
CA ARG A 8 21.92 10.84 -12.09
C ARG A 8 22.70 9.77 -11.33
N THR A 9 23.07 8.71 -12.02
CA THR A 9 23.93 7.65 -11.47
C THR A 9 25.35 8.17 -11.23
N ILE A 10 26.08 7.52 -10.31
CA ILE A 10 27.48 7.83 -10.05
C ILE A 10 28.36 7.45 -11.25
N GLU A 11 29.39 8.27 -11.49
CA GLU A 11 30.52 7.98 -12.36
C GLU A 11 31.82 8.01 -11.55
N LYS A 12 32.89 7.37 -12.07
CA LYS A 12 34.19 7.35 -11.38
C LYS A 12 34.75 8.74 -11.07
N THR A 13 34.46 9.70 -11.96
CA THR A 13 34.86 11.12 -11.85
C THR A 13 34.16 11.87 -10.71
N ASP A 14 33.03 11.34 -10.19
CA ASP A 14 32.30 11.96 -9.09
C ASP A 14 32.91 11.67 -7.72
N ILE A 15 33.65 10.57 -7.58
CA ILE A 15 34.16 10.11 -6.27
C ILE A 15 34.96 11.21 -5.55
N PRO A 16 35.94 11.90 -6.19
CA PRO A 16 36.67 12.97 -5.53
C PRO A 16 35.77 14.14 -5.10
N ILE A 17 34.73 14.46 -5.89
CA ILE A 17 33.78 15.55 -5.61
C ILE A 17 32.95 15.21 -4.37
N ILE A 18 32.48 13.97 -4.28
CA ILE A 18 31.67 13.47 -3.17
C ILE A 18 32.50 13.48 -1.87
N VAL A 19 33.70 12.87 -1.90
CA VAL A 19 34.59 12.77 -0.73
C VAL A 19 34.95 14.16 -0.22
N GLN A 20 35.37 15.06 -1.11
CA GLN A 20 35.70 16.43 -0.73
C GLN A 20 34.50 17.18 -0.12
N ALA A 21 33.30 17.01 -0.69
CA ALA A 21 32.12 17.69 -0.20
C ALA A 21 31.69 17.22 1.21
N PHE A 22 31.81 15.92 1.50
CA PHE A 22 31.53 15.39 2.84
C PHE A 22 32.63 15.73 3.85
N GLU A 23 33.90 15.73 3.44
CA GLU A 23 35.01 16.17 4.30
C GLU A 23 34.83 17.63 4.75
N LEU A 24 34.45 18.53 3.82
CA LEU A 24 34.11 19.92 4.14
C LEU A 24 32.90 20.05 5.09
N ALA A 25 32.01 19.07 5.10
CA ALA A 25 30.88 18.97 6.03
C ALA A 25 31.21 18.20 7.32
N GLN A 26 32.49 17.84 7.54
CA GLN A 26 32.97 17.06 8.68
C GLN A 26 32.34 15.66 8.80
N TRP A 27 31.92 15.08 7.68
CA TRP A 27 31.40 13.71 7.61
C TRP A 27 32.46 12.82 6.96
N SER A 28 32.88 11.77 7.67
CA SER A 28 33.85 10.82 7.13
C SER A 28 33.18 9.86 6.15
N LYS A 29 33.46 10.03 4.86
CA LYS A 29 33.01 9.15 3.77
C LYS A 29 34.20 8.83 2.86
N PRO A 30 34.95 7.75 3.16
CA PRO A 30 36.22 7.49 2.48
C PRO A 30 36.01 7.06 1.02
N THR A 31 37.02 7.30 0.19
CA THR A 31 37.03 6.96 -1.25
C THR A 31 36.64 5.51 -1.51
N GLU A 32 37.14 4.60 -0.66
CA GLU A 32 36.94 3.16 -0.72
C GLU A 32 35.45 2.78 -0.68
N THR A 33 34.63 3.54 0.06
CA THR A 33 33.18 3.33 0.12
C THR A 33 32.53 3.53 -1.24
N PHE A 34 32.83 4.63 -1.92
CA PHE A 34 32.23 4.95 -3.22
C PHE A 34 32.82 4.11 -4.35
N GLU A 35 34.10 3.74 -4.27
CA GLU A 35 34.68 2.76 -5.19
C GLU A 35 34.00 1.39 -5.06
N HIS A 36 33.70 0.95 -3.83
CA HIS A 36 32.96 -0.27 -3.59
C HIS A 36 31.53 -0.17 -4.15
N TYR A 37 30.82 0.94 -3.92
CA TYR A 37 29.49 1.15 -4.48
C TYR A 37 29.48 1.17 -6.01
N LEU A 38 30.48 1.79 -6.64
CA LEU A 38 30.61 1.82 -8.10
C LEU A 38 30.87 0.41 -8.68
N ARG A 39 31.71 -0.39 -8.00
CA ARG A 39 31.90 -1.81 -8.36
C ARG A 39 30.60 -2.60 -8.24
N GLU A 40 29.90 -2.51 -7.12
CA GLU A 40 28.60 -3.18 -6.92
C GLU A 40 27.55 -2.71 -7.94
N GLN A 41 27.58 -1.45 -8.37
CA GLN A 41 26.73 -0.96 -9.46
C GLN A 41 27.06 -1.60 -10.81
N THR A 42 28.33 -1.79 -11.09
CA THR A 42 28.78 -2.45 -12.33
C THR A 42 28.36 -3.93 -12.33
N ASP A 43 28.35 -4.57 -11.17
CA ASP A 43 27.94 -5.96 -10.95
C ASP A 43 26.43 -6.14 -10.81
N ASN A 44 25.61 -5.09 -10.94
CA ASN A 44 24.16 -5.11 -10.68
C ASN A 44 23.77 -5.60 -9.27
N LYS A 45 24.60 -5.34 -8.26
CA LYS A 45 24.32 -5.64 -6.83
C LYS A 45 23.76 -4.44 -6.06
N ARG A 46 24.07 -3.24 -6.54
CA ARG A 46 23.64 -1.96 -5.95
C ARG A 46 23.28 -0.97 -7.04
N ALA A 47 22.32 -0.10 -6.81
CA ALA A 47 22.16 1.12 -7.58
C ALA A 47 22.48 2.34 -6.69
N ILE A 48 23.04 3.40 -7.28
CA ILE A 48 23.36 4.63 -6.56
C ILE A 48 23.00 5.84 -7.41
N TRP A 49 22.34 6.82 -6.78
CA TRP A 49 21.96 8.07 -7.42
C TRP A 49 22.49 9.25 -6.62
N LEU A 50 23.06 10.20 -7.35
CA LEU A 50 23.56 11.47 -6.82
C LEU A 50 22.55 12.56 -7.12
N ALA A 51 22.33 13.45 -6.16
CA ALA A 51 21.58 14.68 -6.33
C ALA A 51 22.52 15.87 -6.51
N PHE A 52 22.21 16.72 -7.49
CA PHE A 52 22.88 17.98 -7.72
C PHE A 52 21.87 19.13 -7.66
N GLN A 53 22.25 20.24 -7.02
CA GLN A 53 21.49 21.48 -7.04
C GLN A 53 22.37 22.58 -7.63
N ASN A 54 21.95 23.21 -8.73
CA ASN A 54 22.75 24.21 -9.46
C ASN A 54 24.18 23.69 -9.77
N ASN A 55 24.30 22.45 -10.24
CA ASN A 55 25.55 21.73 -10.53
C ASN A 55 26.48 21.48 -9.31
N GLN A 56 26.04 21.77 -8.09
CA GLN A 56 26.76 21.38 -6.87
C GLN A 56 26.24 20.05 -6.34
N PHE A 57 27.15 19.16 -5.95
CA PHE A 57 26.78 17.91 -5.30
C PHE A 57 26.04 18.21 -3.99
N ALA A 58 24.86 17.61 -3.82
CA ALA A 58 23.97 17.87 -2.70
C ALA A 58 23.77 16.65 -1.79
N GLY A 59 23.87 15.44 -2.33
CA GLY A 59 23.64 14.21 -1.59
C GLY A 59 23.55 12.98 -2.48
N TYR A 60 23.37 11.81 -1.88
CA TYR A 60 23.20 10.55 -2.59
C TYR A 60 22.30 9.58 -1.82
N VAL A 61 21.86 8.54 -2.51
CA VAL A 61 21.20 7.37 -1.92
C VAL A 61 21.64 6.12 -2.67
N THR A 62 21.63 4.99 -1.98
CA THR A 62 21.87 3.69 -2.61
C THR A 62 20.72 2.72 -2.38
N LEU A 63 20.57 1.76 -3.27
CA LEU A 63 19.62 0.65 -3.20
C LEU A 63 20.40 -0.64 -3.39
N LYS A 64 20.41 -1.52 -2.39
CA LYS A 64 21.03 -2.84 -2.45
C LYS A 64 19.97 -3.89 -2.76
N TRP A 65 20.19 -4.70 -3.79
CA TRP A 65 19.20 -5.71 -4.21
C TRP A 65 19.10 -6.88 -3.23
N GLU A 66 20.24 -7.24 -2.62
CA GLU A 66 20.33 -8.26 -1.58
C GLU A 66 20.77 -7.62 -0.26
N SER A 67 19.82 -7.49 0.68
CA SER A 67 20.07 -6.94 2.01
C SER A 67 20.94 -7.88 2.85
N GLN A 68 21.72 -7.32 3.78
CA GLN A 68 22.37 -8.09 4.84
C GLN A 68 21.42 -8.38 6.00
N TYR A 69 20.29 -7.67 6.08
CA TYR A 69 19.26 -7.92 7.07
C TYR A 69 18.49 -9.18 6.68
N GLU A 70 18.67 -10.22 7.50
CA GLU A 70 18.20 -11.59 7.25
C GLU A 70 16.71 -11.66 6.82
N PRO A 71 15.77 -10.93 7.45
CA PRO A 71 14.37 -10.92 7.03
C PRO A 71 14.15 -10.31 5.66
N PHE A 72 14.89 -9.27 5.27
CA PHE A 72 14.78 -8.69 3.94
C PHE A 72 15.35 -9.64 2.89
N LEU A 73 16.50 -10.27 3.18
CA LEU A 73 17.10 -11.26 2.30
C LEU A 73 16.15 -12.45 2.03
N LYS A 74 15.57 -13.04 3.08
CA LYS A 74 14.62 -14.17 2.97
C LYS A 74 13.38 -13.85 2.15
N ASN A 75 12.92 -12.60 2.18
CA ASN A 75 11.71 -12.17 1.49
C ASN A 75 12.00 -11.43 0.17
N SER A 76 13.25 -11.44 -0.29
CA SER A 76 13.69 -10.74 -1.51
C SER A 76 13.29 -9.25 -1.51
N ILE A 77 13.43 -8.59 -0.36
CA ILE A 77 13.15 -7.17 -0.18
C ILE A 77 14.45 -6.40 -0.40
N PRO A 78 14.54 -5.53 -1.43
CA PRO A 78 15.69 -4.67 -1.63
C PRO A 78 15.74 -3.58 -0.56
N GLU A 79 16.95 -3.15 -0.23
CA GLU A 79 17.23 -2.25 0.89
C GLU A 79 17.73 -0.89 0.39
N ILE A 80 16.96 0.16 0.67
CA ILE A 80 17.43 1.53 0.53
C ILE A 80 18.37 1.81 1.71
N MET A 81 19.63 2.11 1.40
CA MET A 81 20.66 2.36 2.40
C MET A 81 21.49 3.59 2.05
N ASP A 82 22.09 4.18 3.07
CA ASP A 82 23.05 5.28 2.96
C ASP A 82 22.49 6.52 2.23
N LEU A 83 21.29 6.96 2.64
CA LEU A 83 20.69 8.22 2.20
C LEU A 83 21.35 9.39 2.96
N ASN A 84 22.11 10.23 2.25
CA ASN A 84 22.80 11.36 2.83
C ASN A 84 22.56 12.62 2.02
N VAL A 85 22.23 13.72 2.71
CA VAL A 85 22.12 15.06 2.11
C VAL A 85 23.00 15.99 2.94
N LEU A 86 23.91 16.69 2.27
CA LEU A 86 24.82 17.64 2.90
C LEU A 86 24.03 18.73 3.65
N PRO A 87 24.46 19.19 4.83
CA PRO A 87 23.69 20.10 5.68
C PRO A 87 23.13 21.35 4.96
N LYS A 88 23.93 21.95 4.06
CA LYS A 88 23.54 23.11 3.24
C LYS A 88 22.28 22.86 2.38
N PHE A 89 22.02 21.61 2.01
CA PHE A 89 20.97 21.19 1.07
C PHE A 89 19.80 20.47 1.76
N GLN A 90 19.85 20.31 3.08
CA GLN A 90 18.76 19.72 3.85
C GLN A 90 17.53 20.64 3.90
N LYS A 91 16.36 20.07 4.22
CA LYS A 91 15.06 20.77 4.30
C LYS A 91 14.59 21.42 2.99
N GLN A 92 15.14 20.98 1.85
CA GLN A 92 14.80 21.46 0.50
C GLN A 92 14.15 20.36 -0.37
N GLY A 93 13.71 19.25 0.23
CA GLY A 93 13.07 18.13 -0.48
C GLY A 93 14.03 17.16 -1.19
N ILE A 94 15.35 17.40 -1.16
CA ILE A 94 16.35 16.57 -1.85
C ILE A 94 16.37 15.13 -1.30
N GLY A 95 16.30 14.95 0.02
CA GLY A 95 16.24 13.61 0.63
C GLY A 95 15.01 12.83 0.19
N SER A 96 13.85 13.51 0.12
CA SER A 96 12.60 12.89 -0.36
C SER A 96 12.67 12.54 -1.85
N LEU A 97 13.33 13.37 -2.66
CA LEU A 97 13.53 13.11 -4.09
C LEU A 97 14.45 11.91 -4.32
N LEU A 98 15.56 11.81 -3.59
CA LEU A 98 16.47 10.67 -3.61
C LEU A 98 15.75 9.38 -3.19
N LEU A 99 15.04 9.43 -2.07
CA LEU A 99 14.25 8.29 -1.58
C LEU A 99 13.20 7.85 -2.62
N ALA A 100 12.49 8.79 -3.24
CA ALA A 100 11.52 8.48 -4.30
C ALA A 100 12.16 7.82 -5.52
N ARG A 101 13.37 8.23 -5.91
CA ARG A 101 14.11 7.59 -7.01
C ARG A 101 14.46 6.14 -6.72
N ALA A 102 14.90 5.85 -5.49
CA ALA A 102 15.23 4.50 -5.05
C ALA A 102 13.98 3.62 -4.93
N GLU A 103 12.89 4.15 -4.37
CA GLU A 103 11.57 3.50 -4.33
C GLU A 103 11.09 3.13 -5.74
N GLN A 104 11.13 4.08 -6.68
CA GLN A 104 10.72 3.87 -8.06
C GLN A 104 11.51 2.74 -8.72
N GLU A 105 12.82 2.66 -8.46
CA GLU A 105 13.65 1.60 -9.02
C GLU A 105 13.31 0.23 -8.41
N ALA A 106 13.18 0.15 -7.08
CA ALA A 106 12.80 -1.08 -6.39
C ALA A 106 11.43 -1.61 -6.85
N PHE A 107 10.45 -0.71 -6.98
CA PHE A 107 9.06 -1.08 -7.31
C PHE A 107 8.82 -1.50 -8.77
N LYS A 108 9.84 -1.43 -9.64
CA LYS A 108 9.76 -2.05 -10.97
C LYS A 108 9.63 -3.58 -10.87
N GLU A 109 10.35 -4.18 -9.93
CA GLU A 109 10.50 -5.64 -9.83
C GLU A 109 10.01 -6.20 -8.48
N HIS A 110 9.96 -5.37 -7.43
CA HIS A 110 9.61 -5.80 -6.08
C HIS A 110 8.32 -5.14 -5.58
N ASP A 111 7.51 -5.88 -4.83
CA ASP A 111 6.28 -5.35 -4.20
C ASP A 111 6.53 -4.66 -2.86
N THR A 112 7.75 -4.78 -2.32
CA THR A 112 8.13 -4.20 -1.03
C THR A 112 9.55 -3.68 -1.14
N VAL A 113 9.84 -2.56 -0.49
CA VAL A 113 11.18 -2.02 -0.31
C VAL A 113 11.41 -1.76 1.18
N GLY A 114 12.63 -2.03 1.64
CA GLY A 114 13.03 -1.88 3.02
C GLY A 114 14.07 -0.78 3.22
N LEU A 115 14.20 -0.30 4.45
CA LEU A 115 15.32 0.54 4.88
C LEU A 115 15.62 0.33 6.36
N GLY A 116 16.86 0.59 6.75
CA GLY A 116 17.30 0.66 8.15
C GLY A 116 17.68 2.08 8.53
N THR A 117 17.49 2.45 9.80
CA THR A 117 17.91 3.75 10.34
C THR A 117 18.48 3.62 11.74
N GLY A 118 19.51 4.42 12.04
CA GLY A 118 20.05 4.56 13.38
C GLY A 118 19.05 5.21 14.34
N LEU A 119 19.36 5.13 15.64
CA LEU A 119 18.41 5.41 16.72
C LEU A 119 18.76 6.61 17.62
N TYR A 120 19.68 7.47 17.19
CA TYR A 120 20.00 8.71 17.89
C TYR A 120 19.53 9.96 17.11
N ALA A 121 19.62 11.13 17.74
CA ALA A 121 18.91 12.35 17.35
C ALA A 121 19.08 12.76 15.88
N ASP A 122 20.25 12.52 15.30
CA ASP A 122 20.59 12.90 13.92
C ASP A 122 19.71 12.17 12.88
N TYR A 123 19.21 10.99 13.23
CA TYR A 123 18.29 10.22 12.38
C TYR A 123 16.82 10.63 12.52
N GLY A 124 16.48 11.44 13.54
CA GLY A 124 15.08 11.76 13.86
C GLY A 124 14.31 12.38 12.69
N GLN A 125 14.95 13.28 11.93
CA GLN A 125 14.33 13.88 10.75
C GLN A 125 14.09 12.86 9.63
N ALA A 126 15.01 11.92 9.43
CA ALA A 126 14.87 10.87 8.44
C ALA A 126 13.73 9.89 8.83
N ILE A 127 13.65 9.50 10.11
CA ILE A 127 12.57 8.66 10.64
C ILE A 127 11.20 9.29 10.39
N GLN A 128 11.02 10.58 10.71
CA GLN A 128 9.78 11.30 10.44
C GLN A 128 9.43 11.25 8.95
N MET A 129 10.40 11.56 8.08
CA MET A 129 10.21 11.50 6.63
C MET A 129 9.81 10.10 6.15
N TYR A 130 10.38 9.02 6.71
CA TYR A 130 10.02 7.66 6.33
C TYR A 130 8.57 7.34 6.70
N ILE A 131 8.16 7.67 7.93
CA ILE A 131 6.79 7.45 8.42
C ILE A 131 5.78 8.23 7.57
N ASP A 132 6.03 9.52 7.31
CA ASP A 132 5.16 10.38 6.49
C ASP A 132 5.00 9.86 5.05
N ARG A 133 5.97 9.07 4.57
CA ARG A 133 5.95 8.44 3.24
C ARG A 133 5.37 7.02 3.23
N GLY A 134 4.83 6.56 4.35
CA GLY A 134 4.12 5.29 4.47
C GLY A 134 5.01 4.09 4.81
N TYR A 135 6.26 4.30 5.22
CA TYR A 135 7.04 3.23 5.82
C TYR A 135 6.48 2.88 7.19
N LYS A 136 6.45 1.58 7.49
CA LYS A 136 6.06 1.06 8.79
C LYS A 136 7.24 0.29 9.40
N PRO A 137 7.46 0.38 10.73
CA PRO A 137 8.37 -0.53 11.40
C PRO A 137 8.02 -1.97 11.05
N ASP A 138 9.03 -2.81 10.84
CA ASP A 138 8.82 -4.19 10.40
C ASP A 138 8.32 -5.13 11.52
N GLY A 139 8.25 -4.63 12.75
CA GLY A 139 7.76 -5.34 13.93
C GLY A 139 8.75 -6.30 14.56
N ARG A 140 10.04 -6.28 14.18
CA ARG A 140 11.05 -7.24 14.64
C ARG A 140 12.01 -6.70 15.70
N GLY A 141 11.84 -5.44 16.10
CA GLY A 141 12.71 -4.77 17.06
C GLY A 141 14.01 -4.29 16.43
N VAL A 142 15.04 -4.12 17.26
CA VAL A 142 16.33 -3.56 16.84
C VAL A 142 17.35 -4.65 16.52
N THR A 143 18.27 -4.32 15.62
CA THR A 143 19.46 -5.14 15.36
C THR A 143 20.73 -4.39 15.71
N TYR A 144 21.79 -5.13 16.00
CA TYR A 144 23.16 -4.63 16.07
C TYR A 144 24.03 -5.43 15.11
N HIS A 145 24.75 -4.77 14.18
CA HIS A 145 25.48 -5.42 13.08
C HIS A 145 24.62 -6.44 12.30
N TYR A 146 23.39 -6.06 11.93
CA TYR A 146 22.40 -6.91 11.25
C TYR A 146 21.93 -8.16 12.03
N GLN A 147 22.30 -8.31 13.30
CA GLN A 147 21.86 -9.40 14.17
C GLN A 147 20.79 -8.93 15.15
N THR A 148 19.75 -9.72 15.37
CA THR A 148 18.70 -9.42 16.35
C THR A 148 19.29 -9.26 17.76
N VAL A 149 18.91 -8.19 18.46
CA VAL A 149 19.35 -7.96 19.84
C VAL A 149 18.42 -8.68 20.82
N THR A 150 18.97 -9.62 21.59
CA THR A 150 18.22 -10.29 22.66
C THR A 150 17.94 -9.33 23.83
N PRO A 151 16.70 -9.27 24.36
CA PRO A 151 16.39 -8.47 25.54
C PRO A 151 17.34 -8.76 26.72
N GLY A 152 17.85 -7.71 27.36
CA GLY A 152 18.82 -7.79 28.46
C GLY A 152 20.28 -7.63 28.03
N ASN A 153 20.59 -7.75 26.73
CA ASN A 153 21.93 -7.47 26.23
C ASN A 153 22.21 -5.96 26.15
N LYS A 154 23.49 -5.59 26.32
CA LYS A 154 23.98 -4.22 26.10
C LYS A 154 24.52 -4.11 24.69
N VAL A 155 24.16 -3.02 24.02
CA VAL A 155 24.65 -2.65 22.68
C VAL A 155 25.08 -1.18 22.72
N CYS A 156 26.01 -0.80 21.85
CA CYS A 156 26.40 0.59 21.70
C CYS A 156 25.32 1.36 20.94
N LEU A 157 25.07 2.62 21.34
CA LEU A 157 24.21 3.52 20.57
C LEU A 157 25.09 4.22 19.52
N ASP A 158 25.25 3.55 18.38
CA ASP A 158 26.03 4.00 17.23
C ASP A 158 25.26 3.72 15.93
N ASP A 159 25.95 3.81 14.80
CA ASP A 159 25.38 3.61 13.45
C ASP A 159 25.01 2.15 13.16
N ASP A 160 25.43 1.19 14.00
CA ASP A 160 25.12 -0.23 13.84
C ASP A 160 23.87 -0.66 14.60
N LEU A 161 23.36 0.18 15.52
CA LEU A 161 22.08 -0.04 16.20
C LEU A 161 20.92 0.47 15.34
N ILE A 162 20.25 -0.46 14.65
CA ILE A 162 19.30 -0.16 13.59
C ILE A 162 17.88 -0.60 13.96
N LEU A 163 16.90 0.24 13.63
CA LEU A 163 15.49 -0.14 13.49
C LEU A 163 15.11 -0.23 12.01
N TRP A 164 14.34 -1.27 11.66
CA TRP A 164 14.01 -1.60 10.29
C TRP A 164 12.58 -1.20 9.92
N PHE A 165 12.44 -0.69 8.70
CA PHE A 165 11.19 -0.24 8.14
C PHE A 165 10.95 -0.88 6.77
N SER A 166 9.68 -1.11 6.44
CA SER A 166 9.29 -1.56 5.11
C SER A 166 8.12 -0.76 4.57
N LYS A 167 8.07 -0.65 3.25
CA LYS A 167 6.98 -0.03 2.51
C LYS A 167 6.55 -0.98 1.40
N LYS A 168 5.28 -1.37 1.43
CA LYS A 168 4.66 -2.13 0.34
C LYS A 168 4.25 -1.18 -0.78
N HIS A 169 4.57 -1.54 -2.01
CA HIS A 169 4.02 -0.92 -3.20
C HIS A 169 2.54 -1.29 -3.27
N THR A 170 1.66 -0.32 -3.04
CA THR A 170 0.27 -0.48 -3.42
C THR A 170 0.21 -0.31 -4.94
N ARG A 171 0.47 -1.40 -5.69
CA ARG A 171 0.10 -1.42 -7.12
C ARG A 171 -1.39 -1.13 -7.15
N LEU A 172 -1.80 -0.06 -7.82
CA LEU A 172 -3.19 0.07 -8.24
C LEU A 172 -3.51 -1.25 -8.98
N LYS A 173 -4.45 -2.04 -8.47
CA LYS A 173 -4.91 -3.25 -9.17
C LYS A 173 -5.20 -2.82 -10.61
N THR A 174 -4.67 -3.57 -11.59
CA THR A 174 -4.95 -3.31 -13.00
C THR A 174 -6.46 -3.14 -13.15
N ILE A 175 -6.89 -1.95 -13.56
CA ILE A 175 -8.31 -1.65 -13.73
C ILE A 175 -8.74 -2.41 -14.98
N SER A 176 -9.49 -3.50 -14.78
CA SER A 176 -10.09 -4.28 -15.85
C SER A 176 -11.61 -4.27 -15.73
N PRO A 177 -12.34 -4.32 -16.86
CA PRO A 177 -13.79 -4.48 -16.83
C PRO A 177 -14.19 -5.71 -16.02
N GLN A 178 -15.18 -5.57 -15.15
CA GLN A 178 -15.79 -6.66 -14.40
C GLN A 178 -17.15 -7.01 -15.02
N SER A 179 -17.46 -8.29 -15.12
CA SER A 179 -18.75 -8.76 -15.63
C SER A 179 -19.14 -10.09 -14.98
N ILE A 180 -20.40 -10.50 -15.16
CA ILE A 180 -20.89 -11.80 -14.66
C ILE A 180 -20.18 -13.01 -15.31
N GLN A 181 -19.49 -12.82 -16.43
CA GLN A 181 -18.71 -13.89 -17.07
C GLN A 181 -17.34 -14.09 -16.41
N THR A 182 -16.82 -13.06 -15.72
CA THR A 182 -15.47 -13.09 -15.11
C THR A 182 -15.52 -13.09 -13.57
N ALA A 183 -16.62 -12.66 -12.99
CA ALA A 183 -16.81 -12.54 -11.55
C ALA A 183 -17.02 -13.91 -10.86
N PRO A 184 -16.52 -14.08 -9.62
CA PRO A 184 -16.86 -15.24 -8.79
C PRO A 184 -18.38 -15.39 -8.62
N HIS A 185 -18.89 -16.57 -8.98
CA HIS A 185 -20.31 -16.93 -8.94
C HIS A 185 -20.66 -17.76 -7.70
N PHE A 186 -21.86 -17.57 -7.17
CA PHE A 186 -22.42 -18.37 -6.09
C PHE A 186 -23.94 -18.50 -6.23
N ILE A 187 -24.50 -19.52 -5.59
CA ILE A 187 -25.95 -19.78 -5.51
C ILE A 187 -26.40 -19.58 -4.07
N TRP A 188 -27.56 -18.97 -3.87
CA TRP A 188 -28.19 -18.78 -2.57
C TRP A 188 -29.69 -19.02 -2.62
N GLY A 189 -30.31 -19.25 -1.45
CA GLY A 189 -31.76 -19.45 -1.34
C GLY A 189 -32.29 -20.56 -2.25
N ASN A 190 -33.43 -20.32 -2.89
CA ASN A 190 -34.05 -21.25 -3.83
C ASN A 190 -33.65 -20.90 -5.28
N ALA A 191 -32.44 -21.31 -5.68
CA ALA A 191 -31.88 -21.12 -7.02
C ALA A 191 -31.65 -19.65 -7.44
N CYS A 192 -31.45 -18.74 -6.48
CA CYS A 192 -30.97 -17.40 -6.77
C CYS A 192 -29.47 -17.44 -7.07
N GLU A 193 -29.03 -16.60 -8.00
CA GLU A 193 -27.63 -16.54 -8.43
C GLU A 193 -27.01 -15.19 -8.06
N GLY A 194 -25.74 -15.19 -7.67
CA GLY A 194 -24.97 -13.99 -7.35
C GLY A 194 -23.57 -13.99 -7.97
N TRP A 195 -23.11 -12.80 -8.38
CA TRP A 195 -21.77 -12.58 -8.93
C TRP A 195 -21.08 -11.40 -8.21
N TRP A 196 -19.91 -11.64 -7.61
CA TRP A 196 -19.11 -10.61 -6.94
C TRP A 196 -18.38 -9.73 -7.96
N LEU A 197 -19.01 -8.63 -8.39
CA LEU A 197 -18.41 -7.68 -9.34
C LEU A 197 -17.30 -6.83 -8.70
N HIS A 198 -17.40 -6.57 -7.40
CA HIS A 198 -16.34 -5.96 -6.60
C HIS A 198 -16.47 -6.40 -5.14
N GLN A 199 -15.34 -6.62 -4.47
CA GLN A 199 -15.28 -6.99 -3.06
C GLN A 199 -13.97 -6.52 -2.44
N ASP A 200 -14.05 -5.55 -1.54
CA ASP A 200 -12.94 -5.16 -0.67
C ASP A 200 -13.43 -4.67 0.70
N GLU A 201 -12.50 -4.16 1.51
CA GLU A 201 -12.77 -3.64 2.84
C GLU A 201 -13.52 -2.30 2.85
N LYS A 202 -13.86 -1.71 1.69
CA LYS A 202 -14.56 -0.41 1.60
C LYS A 202 -16.00 -0.58 1.13
N PHE A 203 -16.24 -1.46 0.18
CA PHE A 203 -17.58 -1.78 -0.31
C PHE A 203 -17.60 -3.07 -1.11
N THR A 204 -18.80 -3.59 -1.31
CA THR A 204 -19.06 -4.68 -2.25
C THR A 204 -20.08 -4.28 -3.29
N VAL A 205 -20.01 -4.94 -4.45
CA VAL A 205 -21.01 -4.88 -5.52
C VAL A 205 -21.30 -6.30 -5.96
N ILE A 206 -22.55 -6.71 -5.81
CA ILE A 206 -23.04 -8.03 -6.24
C ILE A 206 -24.06 -7.80 -7.35
N SER A 207 -23.94 -8.52 -8.47
CA SER A 207 -25.06 -8.69 -9.40
C SER A 207 -25.82 -9.93 -9.01
N GLU A 208 -27.15 -9.85 -8.97
CA GLU A 208 -27.99 -10.97 -8.59
C GLU A 208 -29.09 -11.25 -9.61
N LEU A 209 -29.51 -12.51 -9.67
CA LEU A 209 -30.69 -12.98 -10.38
C LEU A 209 -31.57 -13.77 -9.41
N MET A 210 -32.83 -13.36 -9.28
CA MET A 210 -33.84 -14.06 -8.50
C MET A 210 -34.92 -14.62 -9.42
N PRO A 211 -35.13 -15.96 -9.44
CA PRO A 211 -36.26 -16.57 -10.15
C PRO A 211 -37.64 -16.16 -9.58
N PRO A 212 -38.74 -16.41 -10.32
CA PRO A 212 -40.10 -16.19 -9.83
C PRO A 212 -40.37 -16.85 -8.48
N ASN A 213 -41.13 -16.16 -7.63
CA ASN A 213 -41.58 -16.63 -6.31
C ASN A 213 -40.43 -16.99 -5.36
N THR A 214 -39.30 -16.30 -5.46
CA THR A 214 -38.19 -16.41 -4.52
C THR A 214 -38.17 -15.22 -3.56
N ALA A 215 -37.66 -15.46 -2.35
CA ALA A 215 -37.54 -14.44 -1.32
C ALA A 215 -36.29 -14.70 -0.50
N GLU A 216 -35.68 -13.62 -0.06
CA GLU A 216 -34.64 -13.65 0.95
C GLU A 216 -35.23 -13.82 2.36
N LEU A 217 -34.43 -14.24 3.33
CA LEU A 217 -34.80 -14.10 4.73
C LEU A 217 -34.85 -12.61 5.12
N ARG A 218 -35.86 -12.23 5.89
CA ARG A 218 -35.95 -10.88 6.45
C ARG A 218 -34.79 -10.66 7.42
N HIS A 219 -34.07 -9.57 7.27
CA HIS A 219 -32.86 -9.33 8.06
C HIS A 219 -32.58 -7.83 8.18
N TYR A 220 -31.57 -7.48 8.96
CA TYR A 220 -30.95 -6.17 8.96
C TYR A 220 -29.44 -6.28 9.12
N HIS A 221 -28.74 -5.21 8.78
CA HIS A 221 -27.30 -5.05 8.97
C HIS A 221 -27.05 -4.05 10.10
N LYS A 222 -26.14 -4.30 11.06
CA LYS A 222 -25.94 -3.37 12.19
C LYS A 222 -25.17 -2.11 11.78
N HIS A 223 -24.29 -2.22 10.80
CA HIS A 223 -23.35 -1.16 10.41
C HIS A 223 -23.28 -0.91 8.91
N THR A 224 -23.78 -1.85 8.10
CA THR A 224 -23.74 -1.78 6.64
C THR A 224 -24.99 -1.09 6.10
N ASP A 225 -24.77 -0.03 5.33
CA ASP A 225 -25.80 0.53 4.45
C ASP A 225 -25.83 -0.27 3.14
N GLN A 226 -27.02 -0.44 2.58
CA GLN A 226 -27.21 -1.09 1.29
C GLN A 226 -27.91 -0.19 0.29
N PHE A 227 -27.59 -0.37 -0.98
CA PHE A 227 -28.33 0.22 -2.08
C PHE A 227 -28.69 -0.88 -3.08
N PHE A 228 -29.98 -1.00 -3.39
CA PHE A 228 -30.49 -1.92 -4.39
C PHE A 228 -30.80 -1.16 -5.66
N TYR A 229 -30.43 -1.70 -6.82
CA TYR A 229 -30.70 -1.09 -8.12
C TYR A 229 -31.22 -2.13 -9.10
N CYS A 230 -32.47 -2.00 -9.53
CA CYS A 230 -33.09 -2.94 -10.45
C CYS A 230 -32.55 -2.71 -11.88
N LEU A 231 -31.99 -3.77 -12.47
CA LEU A 231 -31.49 -3.74 -13.84
C LEU A 231 -32.56 -4.17 -14.84
N GLN A 232 -33.37 -5.17 -14.45
CA GLN A 232 -34.41 -5.76 -15.28
C GLN A 232 -35.44 -6.51 -14.42
N GLY A 233 -36.72 -6.25 -14.65
CA GLY A 233 -37.84 -6.90 -13.98
C GLY A 233 -38.37 -6.08 -12.80
N GLU A 234 -39.08 -6.76 -11.89
CA GLU A 234 -39.72 -6.12 -10.74
C GLU A 234 -39.07 -6.62 -9.44
N LEU A 235 -38.32 -5.75 -8.77
CA LEU A 235 -37.68 -6.08 -7.48
C LEU A 235 -38.55 -5.58 -6.33
N TRP A 236 -39.10 -6.50 -5.56
CA TRP A 236 -39.95 -6.19 -4.42
C TRP A 236 -39.07 -6.07 -3.17
N ILE A 237 -39.14 -4.93 -2.50
CA ILE A 237 -38.39 -4.68 -1.26
C ILE A 237 -39.38 -4.28 -0.18
N GLN A 238 -39.45 -5.10 0.85
CA GLN A 238 -40.27 -4.85 2.02
C GLN A 238 -39.40 -4.27 3.13
N PHE A 239 -39.83 -3.16 3.74
CA PHE A 239 -39.20 -2.56 4.93
C PHE A 239 -40.28 -1.99 5.85
N HIS A 240 -40.14 -2.17 7.16
CA HIS A 240 -41.23 -1.87 8.12
C HIS A 240 -42.58 -2.50 7.71
N HIS A 241 -43.65 -1.70 7.55
CA HIS A 241 -44.99 -2.06 7.10
C HIS A 241 -45.27 -1.65 5.64
N GLU A 242 -44.24 -1.21 4.92
CA GLU A 242 -44.34 -0.74 3.54
C GLU A 242 -43.65 -1.72 2.59
N GLU A 243 -44.12 -1.73 1.35
CA GLU A 243 -43.55 -2.52 0.28
C GLU A 243 -43.35 -1.60 -0.92
N CYS A 244 -42.14 -1.60 -1.46
CA CYS A 244 -41.77 -0.85 -2.64
C CYS A 244 -41.43 -1.84 -3.75
N VAL A 245 -41.89 -1.56 -4.97
CA VAL A 245 -41.57 -2.34 -6.16
C VAL A 245 -40.71 -1.46 -7.05
N LEU A 246 -39.42 -1.80 -7.18
CA LEU A 246 -38.51 -1.14 -8.09
C LEU A 246 -38.70 -1.69 -9.50
N GLN A 247 -38.94 -0.78 -10.44
CA GLN A 247 -38.95 -1.04 -11.88
C GLN A 247 -37.53 -0.95 -12.46
N ASP A 248 -37.38 -1.28 -13.74
CA ASP A 248 -36.13 -1.12 -14.48
C ASP A 248 -35.50 0.26 -14.24
N HIS A 249 -34.22 0.27 -13.86
CA HIS A 249 -33.41 1.46 -13.62
C HIS A 249 -33.82 2.31 -12.41
N GLU A 250 -34.59 1.75 -11.49
CA GLU A 250 -34.87 2.35 -10.19
C GLU A 250 -34.00 1.75 -9.09
N GLY A 251 -33.76 2.53 -8.04
CA GLY A 251 -32.98 2.07 -6.89
C GLY A 251 -33.46 2.66 -5.57
N ILE A 252 -33.09 1.98 -4.49
CA ILE A 252 -33.45 2.39 -3.13
C ILE A 252 -32.26 2.19 -2.18
N HIS A 253 -32.10 3.16 -1.28
CA HIS A 253 -31.15 3.09 -0.18
C HIS A 253 -31.81 2.49 1.06
N ILE A 254 -31.16 1.49 1.66
CA ILE A 254 -31.55 0.87 2.92
C ILE A 254 -30.46 1.19 3.95
N PRO A 255 -30.72 2.06 4.94
CA PRO A 255 -29.73 2.40 5.95
C PRO A 255 -29.45 1.23 6.90
N ALA A 256 -28.27 1.23 7.51
CA ALA A 256 -27.92 0.32 8.59
C ALA A 256 -28.98 0.35 9.70
N GLY A 257 -29.30 -0.83 10.22
CA GLY A 257 -30.30 -1.04 11.25
C GLY A 257 -31.73 -1.19 10.73
N ALA A 258 -32.01 -0.92 9.46
CA ALA A 258 -33.37 -1.04 8.91
C ALA A 258 -33.70 -2.51 8.51
N PRO A 259 -34.69 -3.15 9.16
CA PRO A 259 -35.15 -4.48 8.75
C PRO A 259 -35.81 -4.46 7.39
N HIS A 260 -35.32 -5.31 6.49
CA HIS A 260 -35.82 -5.40 5.13
C HIS A 260 -35.82 -6.84 4.60
N GLN A 261 -36.49 -7.05 3.47
CA GLN A 261 -36.56 -8.32 2.76
C GLN A 261 -36.73 -8.08 1.27
N VAL A 262 -35.90 -8.72 0.46
CA VAL A 262 -36.01 -8.72 -1.01
C VAL A 262 -36.82 -9.93 -1.49
N LYS A 263 -37.69 -9.71 -2.46
CA LYS A 263 -38.55 -10.74 -3.07
C LYS A 263 -38.65 -10.56 -4.58
N ASN A 264 -39.00 -11.65 -5.25
CA ASN A 264 -39.51 -11.63 -6.60
C ASN A 264 -40.91 -12.28 -6.61
N ASN A 265 -41.95 -11.45 -6.54
CA ASN A 265 -43.35 -11.90 -6.61
C ASN A 265 -43.89 -11.97 -8.06
N SER A 266 -43.05 -11.68 -9.05
CA SER A 266 -43.46 -11.69 -10.47
C SER A 266 -43.38 -13.09 -11.07
N SER A 267 -43.90 -13.26 -12.29
CA SER A 267 -43.77 -14.49 -13.07
C SER A 267 -42.47 -14.57 -13.89
N ASN A 268 -41.61 -13.54 -13.82
CA ASN A 268 -40.36 -13.45 -14.58
C ASN A 268 -39.15 -13.40 -13.64
N ASN A 269 -37.95 -13.66 -14.15
CA ASN A 269 -36.72 -13.43 -13.39
C ASN A 269 -36.52 -11.92 -13.17
N VAL A 270 -36.00 -11.53 -12.00
CA VAL A 270 -35.51 -10.17 -11.75
C VAL A 270 -33.98 -10.17 -11.66
N ARG A 271 -33.34 -9.16 -12.24
CA ARG A 271 -31.90 -8.90 -12.14
C ARG A 271 -31.65 -7.54 -11.49
N PHE A 272 -30.73 -7.49 -10.54
CA PHE A 272 -30.43 -6.27 -9.81
C PHE A 272 -28.99 -6.24 -9.33
N LEU A 273 -28.54 -5.06 -8.88
CA LEU A 273 -27.30 -4.89 -8.16
C LEU A 273 -27.58 -4.64 -6.68
N VAL A 274 -26.72 -5.19 -5.82
CA VAL A 274 -26.65 -4.85 -4.40
C VAL A 274 -25.30 -4.22 -4.12
N PHE A 275 -25.31 -2.98 -3.66
CA PHE A 275 -24.15 -2.28 -3.14
C PHE A 275 -24.21 -2.35 -1.63
N SER A 276 -23.09 -2.67 -0.97
CA SER A 276 -23.01 -2.65 0.49
C SER A 276 -21.80 -1.84 0.92
N SER A 277 -22.00 -0.85 1.81
CA SER A 277 -20.88 -0.16 2.46
C SER A 277 -20.17 -1.13 3.41
N SER A 278 -18.84 -1.16 3.43
CA SER A 278 -18.15 -2.09 4.33
C SER A 278 -18.38 -1.71 5.79
N THR A 279 -18.76 -2.66 6.64
CA THR A 279 -18.04 -2.95 7.91
C THR A 279 -18.37 -4.34 8.47
N SER A 280 -17.39 -5.26 8.34
CA SER A 280 -17.30 -6.63 8.89
C SER A 280 -18.18 -7.74 8.28
N HIS A 281 -17.59 -8.93 8.05
CA HIS A 281 -18.24 -10.13 7.51
C HIS A 281 -19.35 -10.75 8.38
N ASN A 282 -19.67 -10.15 9.52
CA ASN A 282 -20.61 -10.71 10.51
C ASN A 282 -21.65 -9.68 11.00
N ASP A 283 -22.04 -8.78 10.10
CA ASP A 283 -22.92 -7.64 10.41
C ASP A 283 -24.42 -7.93 10.23
N ARG A 284 -24.75 -8.99 9.47
CA ARG A 284 -26.13 -9.41 9.20
C ARG A 284 -26.76 -10.08 10.41
N VAL A 285 -28.01 -9.75 10.70
CA VAL A 285 -28.87 -10.40 11.69
C VAL A 285 -30.17 -10.82 11.01
N ASP A 286 -30.36 -12.13 10.86
CA ASP A 286 -31.62 -12.68 10.35
C ASP A 286 -32.73 -12.57 11.41
N LEU A 287 -33.92 -12.24 10.95
CA LEU A 287 -35.14 -12.17 11.76
C LEU A 287 -35.98 -13.40 11.48
N GLU A 288 -36.47 -14.05 12.53
CA GLU A 288 -37.43 -15.16 12.38
C GLU A 288 -38.73 -14.66 11.74
N ALA A 289 -39.35 -15.54 10.95
CA ALA A 289 -40.56 -15.25 10.16
C ALA A 289 -41.81 -15.10 11.03
#